data_AF-A0A392TD44-F1
#
_entry.id   AF-A0A392TD44-F1
#
_cell.length_a   1.000
_cell.length_b   1.000
_cell.length_c   1.000
_cell.angle_alpha   90.00
_cell.angle_beta   90.00
_cell.angle_gamma   90.00
#
_symmetry.space_group_name_H-M   'P 1'
#
loop_
_entity.id
_entity.type
_entity.pdbx_description
1 polymer ?
#
loop_
_entity_poly.entity_id
_entity_poly.type
_entity_poly.pdbx_seq_one_letter_code
_entity_poly.pdbx_strand_id
1 'polypeptide(L)' 'MMTTIIPRAFVDEIQRIQRRFIWGDTEHMRQYHAVGWEMVTRTKRSGGLGLRMHSKAGTEATN' A
#
# COMPACT_ATOMS: atom_id res chain seq x y z
N MET A 1 21.63 -14.20 -11.14
CA MET A 1 20.91 -13.02 -10.61
C MET A 1 21.11 -11.87 -11.57
N MET A 2 20.15 -11.60 -12.45
CA MET A 2 20.10 -10.32 -13.16
C MET A 2 19.39 -9.34 -12.24
N THR A 3 20.14 -8.55 -11.48
CA THR A 3 19.61 -7.36 -10.83
C THR A 3 19.65 -6.25 -11.86
N THR A 4 18.54 -6.02 -12.55
CA THR A 4 18.37 -4.79 -13.34
C THR A 4 18.51 -3.62 -12.38
N ILE A 5 19.49 -2.76 -12.63
CA ILE A 5 19.72 -1.55 -11.83
C ILE A 5 18.56 -0.60 -12.14
N ILE A 6 17.62 -0.49 -11.21
CA ILE A 6 16.55 0.51 -11.29
C ILE A 6 17.17 1.84 -10.84
N PRO A 7 17.11 2.91 -11.64
CA PRO A 7 17.61 4.21 -11.22
C PRO A 7 16.86 4.69 -9.97
N ARG A 8 17.61 5.28 -9.02
CA ARG A 8 17.09 5.69 -7.70
C ARG A 8 15.85 6.58 -7.79
N ALA A 9 15.83 7.50 -8.75
CA ALA A 9 14.70 8.39 -8.98
C ALA A 9 13.36 7.66 -9.19
N PHE A 10 13.36 6.51 -9.88
CA PHE A 10 12.14 5.72 -10.06
C PHE A 10 11.68 5.03 -8.78
N VAL A 11 12.63 4.54 -7.97
CA VAL A 11 12.31 3.94 -6.68
C VAL A 11 11.70 4.99 -5.75
N ASP A 12 12.29 6.18 -5.70
CA ASP A 12 11.82 7.28 -4.85
C ASP A 12 10.41 7.72 -5.25
N GLU A 13 10.13 7.78 -6.56
CA GLU A 13 8.81 8.14 -7.09
C GLU A 13 7.74 7.08 -6.76
N ILE A 14 8.05 5.79 -6.95
CA ILE A 14 7.14 4.70 -6.57
C ILE A 14 6.80 4.77 -5.08
N GLN A 15 7.82 4.99 -4.24
CA GLN A 15 7.61 5.11 -2.80
C GLN A 15 6.80 6.35 -2.43
N ARG A 16 7.00 7.48 -3.13
CA ARG A 16 6.20 8.70 -2.95
C ARG A 16 4.72 8.43 -3.20
N ILE A 17 4.40 7.76 -4.31
CA ILE A 17 3.03 7.37 -4.66
C ILE A 17 2.42 6.43 -3.60
N GLN A 18 3.17 5.42 -3.15
CA GLN A 18 2.70 4.50 -2.10
C GLN A 18 2.44 5.19 -0.77
N ARG A 19 3.35 6.07 -0.31
CA ARG A 19 3.16 6.85 0.91
C ARG A 19 1.96 7.78 0.81
N ARG A 20 1.79 8.45 -0.34
CA ARG A 20 0.64 9.30 -0.61
C ARG A 20 -0.67 8.52 -0.56
N PHE A 21 -0.69 7.31 -1.12
CA PHE A 21 -1.84 6.42 -1.05
C PHE A 21 -2.17 6.02 0.40
N ILE A 22 -1.20 5.64 1.22
CA ILE A 22 -1.45 5.13 2.58
C ILE A 22 -1.81 6.25 3.55
N TRP A 23 -1.10 7.38 3.48
CA TRP A 23 -1.13 8.42 4.51
C TRP A 23 -1.78 9.73 4.07
N GLY A 24 -2.13 9.89 2.80
CA GLY A 24 -2.70 11.13 2.28
C GLY A 24 -1.68 12.28 2.28
N ASP A 25 -0.64 12.17 1.47
CA ASP A 25 0.36 13.23 1.31
C ASP A 25 -0.02 14.17 0.15
N THR A 26 -0.19 15.47 0.42
CA THR A 26 -0.26 16.52 -0.61
C THR A 26 0.76 17.59 -0.29
N GLU A 27 1.28 18.25 -1.34
CA GLU A 27 2.43 19.17 -1.31
C GLU A 27 2.31 20.31 -0.27
N HIS A 28 1.11 20.61 0.23
CA HIS A 28 0.84 21.75 1.10
C HIS A 28 0.19 21.40 2.45
N MET A 29 -0.36 20.19 2.65
CA MET A 29 -0.99 19.80 3.91
C MET A 29 -0.94 18.30 4.18
N ARG A 30 -0.59 17.91 5.41
CA ARG A 30 -0.59 16.53 5.89
C ARG A 30 -2.03 16.12 6.25
N GLN A 31 -2.82 15.66 5.28
CA GLN A 31 -4.16 15.13 5.57
C GLN A 31 -4.07 13.65 5.93
N TYR A 32 -4.22 13.31 7.21
CA TYR A 32 -4.24 11.93 7.68
C TYR A 32 -5.51 11.18 7.21
N HIS A 33 -5.54 10.79 5.93
CA HIS A 33 -6.50 9.81 5.40
C HIS A 33 -5.85 8.44 5.46
N ALA A 34 -5.78 7.86 6.66
CA ALA A 34 -5.24 6.52 6.83
C ALA A 34 -6.10 5.51 6.06
N VAL A 35 -5.55 4.93 5.00
CA VAL A 35 -6.25 3.92 4.19
C VAL A 35 -6.33 2.61 4.97
N GLY A 36 -7.55 2.09 5.14
CA GLY A 36 -7.79 0.82 5.84
C GLY A 36 -7.11 -0.37 5.16
N TRP A 37 -6.68 -1.36 5.95
CA TRP A 37 -5.94 -2.53 5.47
C TRP A 37 -6.70 -3.36 4.42
N GLU A 38 -8.03 -3.34 4.47
CA GLU A 38 -8.88 -3.93 3.42
C GLU A 38 -8.59 -3.32 2.05
N MET A 39 -8.48 -1.98 1.96
CA MET A 39 -8.19 -1.29 0.71
C MET A 39 -6.73 -1.49 0.27
N VAL A 40 -5.78 -1.52 1.22
CA VAL A 40 -4.36 -1.75 0.92
C VAL A 40 -4.13 -3.13 0.29
N THR A 41 -4.86 -4.14 0.75
CA THR A 41 -4.69 -5.54 0.33
C THR A 41 -5.44 -5.88 -0.97
N ARG A 42 -6.36 -5.01 -1.43
CA ARG A 42 -6.98 -5.13 -2.75
C ARG A 42 -5.94 -5.17 -3.85
N THR A 43 -6.26 -5.84 -4.96
CA THR A 43 -5.36 -5.88 -6.12
C THR A 43 -5.10 -4.50 -6.70
N LYS A 44 -3.97 -4.33 -7.41
CA LYS A 44 -3.66 -3.09 -8.15
C LYS A 44 -4.76 -2.70 -9.14
N ARG A 45 -5.43 -3.67 -9.76
CA ARG A 45 -6.56 -3.44 -10.67
C ARG A 45 -7.79 -2.88 -9.97
N SER A 46 -7.97 -3.21 -8.69
CA SER A 46 -9.06 -2.74 -7.84
C SER A 46 -8.67 -1.55 -6.94
N GLY A 47 -7.58 -0.85 -7.27
CA GLY A 47 -7.15 0.37 -6.56
C GLY A 47 -6.37 0.16 -5.26
N GLY A 48 -5.93 -1.06 -4.95
CA GLY A 48 -5.07 -1.36 -3.79
C GLY A 48 -3.62 -1.65 -4.15
N LEU A 49 -2.79 -2.03 -3.17
CA LEU A 49 -1.37 -2.36 -3.38
C LEU A 49 -1.12 -3.84 -3.69
N GLY A 50 -2.14 -4.69 -3.55
CA GLY A 50 -2.04 -6.14 -3.75
C GLY A 50 -1.19 -6.82 -2.68
N LEU A 51 -1.08 -6.22 -1.50
CA LEU A 51 -0.40 -6.84 -0.36
C LEU A 51 -1.24 -8.00 0.16
N ARG A 52 -0.58 -9.08 0.61
CA ARG A 52 -1.29 -10.19 1.24
C ARG A 52 -1.90 -9.71 2.55
N MET A 53 -3.18 -10.00 2.75
CA MET A 53 -3.72 -9.97 4.11
C MET A 53 -2.93 -10.97 4.94
N HIS A 54 -2.35 -10.53 6.05
CA HIS A 54 -2.08 -11.45 7.13
C HIS A 54 -3.44 -11.92 7.63
N SER A 55 -3.67 -13.24 7.57
CA SER A 55 -4.89 -13.87 8.06
C SER A 55 -5.23 -13.30 9.43
N LYS A 56 -6.50 -12.92 9.64
CA LYS A 56 -7.01 -12.73 11.00
C LYS A 56 -6.74 -14.06 11.74
N ALA A 57 -5.85 -14.02 12.73
CA ALA A 57 -5.76 -15.10 13.69
C ALA A 57 -7.17 -15.30 14.28
N GLY A 58 -7.67 -16.54 14.21
CA GLY A 58 -8.86 -17.06 14.90
C GLY A 58 -10.01 -16.07 15.16
N THR A 59 -11.08 -16.19 14.39
CA THR A 59 -12.42 -15.98 14.97
C THR A 59 -13.29 -17.14 14.49
N GLU A 60 -13.13 -18.22 15.24
CA GLU A 60 -14.15 -19.14 15.75
C GLU A 60 -15.39 -19.42 14.89
N ALA A 61 -15.59 -20.72 14.68
CA ALA A 61 -16.87 -21.31 14.36
C ALA A 61 -17.93 -20.94 15.42
N THR A 62 -19.10 -20.52 14.95
CA THR A 62 -20.48 -20.62 15.49
C THR A 62 -21.26 -19.49 14.81
N ASN A 63 -22.25 -19.71 13.97
CA ASN A 63 -23.47 -20.53 14.11
C ASN A 63 -23.93 -20.98 12.71
#